data_AF-H6MXC4-F1
#
_entry.id   AF-H6MXC4-F1
#
_cell.length_a   1.000
_cell.length_b   1.000
_cell.length_c   1.000
_cell.angle_alpha   90.00
_cell.angle_beta   90.00
_cell.angle_gamma   90.00
#
_symmetry.space_group_name_H-M   'P 1'
#
loop_
_entity.id
_entity.type
_entity.pdbx_description
1 polymer ?
#
loop_
_entity_poly.entity_id
_entity_poly.type
_entity_poly.pdbx_seq_one_letter_code
_entity_poly.pdbx_strand_id
1 'polypeptide(L)'
;MSANGYGYQAREFYDRPREFSQADKRERRRRHLTVVLDGGFDLAVEVAEITGPLAEAVAGSPTPHAHRLAVSAVNDAVAEVVFVAVALLAEADAARRTAHIADLSDRRRAMTMLTDRAQRPTAPVVTLDDLTSGEWSAALTEYASQVSDDLAALLGRAVRPGHRRGLDTASERLVDVLRGLDSAAAAVQRGVERAHAAASATASTAPTSDPDAELRRLGVAL
;
A
#
# COMPACT_ATOMS: atom_id res chain seq x y z
N MET A 1 35.76 55.50 8.59
CA MET A 1 34.98 55.01 7.44
C MET A 1 34.69 53.53 7.68
N SER A 2 33.52 53.25 8.23
CA SER A 2 33.04 51.89 8.49
C SER A 2 32.23 51.41 7.28
N ALA A 3 32.49 50.20 6.80
CA ALA A 3 31.67 49.56 5.79
C ALA A 3 31.47 48.08 6.14
N ASN A 4 30.25 47.79 6.62
CA ASN A 4 29.43 46.62 6.36
C ASN A 4 30.12 45.27 6.09
N GLY A 5 30.30 44.50 7.16
CA GLY A 5 30.52 43.05 7.12
C GLY A 5 29.35 42.30 7.74
N TYR A 6 28.15 42.42 7.17
CA TYR A 6 26.99 41.59 7.53
C TYR A 6 26.29 41.13 6.26
N GLY A 7 26.38 39.83 5.95
CA GLY A 7 25.53 39.27 4.88
C GLY A 7 26.02 38.02 4.16
N TYR A 8 26.63 37.03 4.81
CA TYR A 8 26.90 35.73 4.15
C TYR A 8 26.80 34.51 5.08
N GLN A 9 25.80 34.45 5.98
CA GLN A 9 25.53 33.22 6.75
C GLN A 9 24.06 32.76 6.74
N ALA A 10 23.19 33.38 5.93
CA ALA A 10 21.76 33.08 5.94
C ALA A 10 21.28 32.10 4.85
N ARG A 11 22.18 31.52 4.03
CA ARG A 11 21.78 30.63 2.92
C ARG A 11 22.07 29.13 3.12
N GLU A 12 22.85 28.74 4.12
CA GLU A 12 23.20 27.32 4.34
C GLU A 12 22.18 26.54 5.17
N PHE A 13 21.17 27.18 5.75
CA PHE A 13 20.17 26.51 6.60
C PHE A 13 18.92 26.00 5.86
N TYR A 14 18.77 26.26 4.55
CA TYR A 14 17.50 26.03 3.85
C TYR A 14 17.42 24.81 2.93
N ASP A 15 18.43 23.95 2.85
CA ASP A 15 18.40 22.85 1.87
C ASP A 15 18.84 21.49 2.43
N ARG A 16 18.47 21.18 3.67
CA ARG A 16 18.30 19.78 4.06
C ARG A 16 16.86 19.38 3.74
N PRO A 17 16.63 18.45 2.79
CA PRO A 17 15.31 17.89 2.57
C PRO A 17 14.75 17.42 3.92
N ARG A 18 13.51 17.80 4.25
CA ARG A 18 12.83 17.21 5.41
C ARG A 18 12.74 15.70 5.19
N GLU A 19 13.49 14.95 5.97
CA GLU A 19 13.36 13.49 6.03
C GLU A 19 12.08 13.16 6.80
N PHE A 20 11.15 12.51 6.11
CA PHE A 20 9.90 12.03 6.68
C PHE A 20 10.08 10.57 7.09
N SER A 21 9.53 10.19 8.24
CA SER A 21 9.45 8.77 8.61
C SER A 21 8.58 7.99 7.60
N GLN A 22 8.67 6.67 7.56
CA GLN A 22 7.82 5.88 6.65
C GLN A 22 6.33 6.04 6.97
N ALA A 23 5.97 6.14 8.25
CA ALA A 23 4.60 6.46 8.67
C ALA A 23 4.13 7.83 8.16
N ASP A 24 4.99 8.86 8.22
CA ASP A 24 4.68 10.18 7.66
C ASP A 24 4.55 10.14 6.14
N LYS A 25 5.44 9.40 5.46
CA LYS A 25 5.38 9.20 4.00
C LYS A 25 4.06 8.51 3.61
N ARG A 26 3.62 7.50 4.37
CA ARG A 26 2.32 6.82 4.19
C ARG A 26 1.14 7.79 4.33
N GLU A 27 1.10 8.58 5.39
CA GLU A 27 0.01 9.56 5.60
C GLU A 27 -0.01 10.63 4.50
N ARG A 28 1.16 11.13 4.10
CA ARG A 28 1.28 12.07 2.98
C ARG A 28 0.79 11.46 1.67
N ARG A 29 1.13 10.19 1.40
CA ARG A 29 0.69 9.47 0.20
C ARG A 29 -0.83 9.39 0.12
N ARG A 30 -1.50 9.07 1.24
CA ARG A 30 -2.97 9.05 1.36
C ARG A 30 -3.62 10.41 1.10
N ARG A 31 -2.92 11.50 1.43
CA ARG A 31 -3.34 12.88 1.15
C ARG A 31 -2.92 13.38 -0.24
N HIS A 32 -2.45 12.49 -1.12
CA HIS A 32 -1.92 12.82 -2.44
C HIS A 32 -0.78 13.85 -2.43
N LEU A 33 -0.08 14.01 -1.30
CA LEU A 33 1.09 14.86 -1.21
C LEU A 33 2.31 14.16 -1.81
N THR A 34 3.30 14.95 -2.23
CA THR A 34 4.57 14.42 -2.76
C THR A 34 5.30 13.59 -1.70
N VAL A 35 5.71 12.40 -2.12
CA VAL A 35 6.48 11.42 -1.34
C VAL A 35 7.60 10.90 -2.22
N VAL A 36 8.78 10.75 -1.64
CA VAL A 36 9.95 10.14 -2.30
C VAL A 36 10.32 8.89 -1.53
N LEU A 37 10.36 7.76 -2.24
CA LEU A 37 10.85 6.48 -1.76
C LEU A 37 12.33 6.37 -2.11
N ASP A 38 13.10 5.84 -1.18
CA ASP A 38 14.56 5.75 -1.24
C ASP A 38 15.00 4.32 -0.86
N GLY A 39 16.30 4.11 -0.70
CA GLY A 39 16.85 2.80 -0.37
C GLY A 39 16.49 2.27 1.02
N GLY A 40 15.86 3.08 1.87
CA GLY A 40 15.31 2.64 3.16
C GLY A 40 13.83 2.22 3.08
N PHE A 41 13.25 2.15 1.88
CA PHE A 41 11.91 1.64 1.68
C PHE A 41 11.92 0.11 1.59
N ASP A 42 11.12 -0.54 2.44
CA ASP A 42 10.90 -1.98 2.44
C ASP A 42 9.41 -2.23 2.11
N LEU A 43 9.17 -2.94 1.01
CA LEU A 43 7.82 -3.18 0.53
C LEU A 43 7.07 -4.18 1.43
N ALA A 44 7.73 -5.21 1.96
CA ALA A 44 7.11 -6.18 2.84
C ALA A 44 6.67 -5.52 4.14
N VAL A 45 7.54 -4.69 4.74
CA VAL A 45 7.19 -3.91 5.93
C VAL A 45 6.04 -2.96 5.64
N GLU A 46 6.06 -2.26 4.50
CA GLU A 46 4.97 -1.35 4.13
C GLU A 46 3.64 -2.07 3.94
N VAL A 47 3.64 -3.26 3.31
CA VAL A 47 2.45 -4.09 3.15
C VAL A 47 1.94 -4.57 4.51
N ALA A 48 2.79 -5.15 5.35
CA ALA A 48 2.43 -5.63 6.68
C ALA A 48 1.80 -4.53 7.55
N GLU A 49 2.37 -3.34 7.51
CA GLU A 49 1.88 -2.17 8.24
C GLU A 49 0.53 -1.64 7.74
N ILE A 50 0.20 -1.85 6.46
CA ILE A 50 -1.10 -1.49 5.89
C ILE A 50 -2.13 -2.59 6.18
N THR A 51 -1.77 -3.86 5.96
CA THR A 51 -2.72 -4.98 5.98
C THR A 51 -2.90 -5.60 7.35
N GLY A 52 -1.90 -5.52 8.24
CA GLY A 52 -1.93 -6.12 9.57
C GLY A 52 -3.11 -5.65 10.42
N PRO A 53 -3.24 -4.32 10.67
CA PRO A 53 -4.39 -3.79 11.42
C PRO A 53 -5.74 -4.12 10.77
N LEU A 54 -5.80 -4.22 9.44
CA LEU A 54 -7.03 -4.58 8.72
C LEU A 54 -7.38 -6.05 8.90
N ALA A 55 -6.39 -6.95 8.91
CA ALA A 55 -6.60 -8.37 9.14
C ALA A 55 -7.14 -8.64 10.54
N GLU A 56 -6.57 -7.98 11.55
CA GLU A 56 -7.08 -8.02 12.93
C GLU A 56 -8.53 -7.51 13.00
N ALA A 57 -8.81 -6.37 12.35
CA ALA A 57 -10.15 -5.77 12.35
C ALA A 57 -11.19 -6.62 11.61
N VAL A 58 -10.81 -7.25 10.49
CA VAL A 58 -11.69 -8.16 9.73
C VAL A 58 -11.97 -9.44 10.51
N ALA A 59 -10.95 -10.03 11.14
CA ALA A 59 -11.10 -11.22 11.98
C ALA A 59 -12.00 -10.95 13.20
N GLY A 60 -11.88 -9.76 13.80
CA GLY A 60 -12.72 -9.31 14.93
C GLY A 60 -14.11 -8.78 14.54
N SER A 61 -14.42 -8.67 13.24
CA SER A 61 -15.73 -8.22 12.77
C SER A 61 -16.81 -9.26 13.08
N PRO A 62 -18.06 -8.85 13.36
CA PRO A 62 -19.17 -9.78 13.55
C PRO A 62 -19.46 -10.69 12.34
N THR A 63 -19.02 -10.26 11.16
CA THR A 63 -19.24 -10.96 9.88
C THR A 63 -17.97 -10.94 9.00
N PRO A 64 -16.89 -11.68 9.36
CA PRO A 64 -15.61 -11.61 8.63
C PRO A 64 -15.74 -11.91 7.13
N HIS A 65 -16.52 -12.94 6.77
CA HIS A 65 -16.74 -13.34 5.38
C HIS A 65 -17.46 -12.28 4.52
N ALA A 66 -18.18 -11.34 5.13
CA ALA A 66 -18.83 -10.25 4.40
C ALA A 66 -17.81 -9.31 3.74
N HIS A 67 -16.56 -9.29 4.25
CA HIS A 67 -15.48 -8.44 3.75
C HIS A 67 -14.69 -9.09 2.59
N ARG A 68 -15.06 -10.29 2.13
CA ARG A 68 -14.30 -11.05 1.10
C ARG A 68 -13.94 -10.23 -0.13
N LEU A 69 -14.89 -9.47 -0.68
CA LEU A 69 -14.67 -8.70 -1.91
C LEU A 69 -13.71 -7.52 -1.68
N ALA A 70 -13.80 -6.89 -0.50
CA ALA A 70 -12.92 -5.78 -0.16
C ALA A 70 -11.49 -6.28 0.11
N VAL A 71 -11.33 -7.43 0.77
CA VAL A 71 -10.02 -8.07 0.96
C VAL A 71 -9.44 -8.58 -0.36
N SER A 72 -10.25 -9.13 -1.27
CA SER A 72 -9.79 -9.48 -2.62
C SER A 72 -9.25 -8.25 -3.37
N ALA A 73 -9.89 -7.09 -3.24
CA ALA A 73 -9.39 -5.85 -3.83
C ALA A 73 -8.03 -5.41 -3.22
N VAL A 74 -7.81 -5.65 -1.92
CA VAL A 74 -6.50 -5.42 -1.29
C VAL A 74 -5.45 -6.40 -1.84
N ASN A 75 -5.79 -7.69 -1.98
CA ASN A 75 -4.91 -8.68 -2.59
C ASN A 75 -4.52 -8.29 -4.01
N ASP A 76 -5.48 -7.86 -4.84
CA ASP A 76 -5.24 -7.40 -6.20
C ASP A 76 -4.34 -6.16 -6.23
N ALA A 77 -4.55 -5.20 -5.33
CA ALA A 77 -3.72 -4.01 -5.22
C ALA A 77 -2.29 -4.33 -4.79
N VAL A 78 -2.07 -5.23 -3.82
CA VAL A 78 -0.72 -5.72 -3.47
C VAL A 78 -0.09 -6.42 -4.66
N ALA A 79 -0.86 -7.24 -5.38
CA ALA A 79 -0.39 -7.93 -6.56
C ALA A 79 0.02 -6.98 -7.68
N GLU A 80 -0.65 -5.84 -7.81
CA GLU A 80 -0.27 -4.75 -8.73
C GLU A 80 1.01 -4.05 -8.28
N VAL A 81 1.16 -3.75 -6.98
CA VAL A 81 2.40 -3.14 -6.45
C VAL A 81 3.62 -4.03 -6.71
N VAL A 82 3.51 -5.34 -6.42
CA VAL A 82 4.58 -6.32 -6.70
C VAL A 82 4.84 -6.42 -8.20
N PHE A 83 3.82 -6.41 -9.04
CA PHE A 83 3.98 -6.42 -10.49
C PHE A 83 4.78 -5.21 -11.00
N VAL A 84 4.46 -4.00 -10.52
CA VAL A 84 5.22 -2.79 -10.87
C VAL A 84 6.66 -2.88 -10.35
N ALA A 85 6.88 -3.39 -9.14
CA ALA A 85 8.24 -3.61 -8.62
C ALA A 85 9.05 -4.56 -9.51
N VAL A 86 8.48 -5.70 -9.91
CA VAL A 86 9.13 -6.66 -10.83
C VAL A 86 9.45 -6.00 -12.18
N ALA A 87 8.52 -5.23 -12.75
CA ALA A 87 8.74 -4.51 -14.00
C ALA A 87 9.91 -3.51 -13.88
N LEU A 88 9.97 -2.74 -12.79
CA LEU A 88 11.07 -1.81 -12.52
C LEU A 88 12.42 -2.53 -12.39
N LEU A 89 12.45 -3.67 -11.71
CA LEU A 89 13.66 -4.48 -11.55
C LEU A 89 14.13 -5.06 -12.90
N ALA A 90 13.19 -5.56 -13.71
CA ALA A 90 13.46 -6.07 -15.04
C ALA A 90 13.99 -4.98 -15.99
N GLU A 91 13.38 -3.78 -15.96
CA GLU A 91 13.86 -2.62 -16.72
C GLU A 91 15.30 -2.24 -16.33
N ALA A 92 15.61 -2.25 -15.04
CA ALA A 92 16.95 -1.93 -14.55
C ALA A 92 18.00 -2.99 -14.92
N ASP A 93 17.67 -4.27 -14.81
CA ASP A 93 18.54 -5.37 -15.26
C ASP A 93 18.76 -5.32 -16.78
N ALA A 94 17.70 -5.11 -17.56
CA ALA A 94 17.77 -4.98 -19.00
C ALA A 94 18.65 -3.80 -19.43
N ALA A 95 18.50 -2.63 -18.79
CA ALA A 95 19.34 -1.46 -19.04
C ALA A 95 20.82 -1.75 -18.76
N ARG A 96 21.13 -2.45 -17.66
CA ARG A 96 22.50 -2.85 -17.32
C ARG A 96 23.07 -3.83 -18.33
N ARG A 97 22.34 -4.89 -18.68
CA ARG A 97 22.81 -5.94 -19.59
C ARG A 97 23.05 -5.42 -21.00
N THR A 98 22.27 -4.44 -21.44
CA THR A 98 22.34 -3.90 -22.81
C THR A 98 23.22 -2.64 -22.93
N ALA A 99 23.87 -2.20 -21.85
CA ALA A 99 24.68 -0.97 -21.82
C ALA A 99 25.83 -0.96 -22.84
N HIS A 100 26.34 -2.13 -23.21
CA HIS A 100 27.43 -2.31 -24.18
C HIS A 100 26.99 -2.23 -25.65
N ILE A 101 25.68 -2.25 -25.93
CA ILE A 101 25.16 -2.17 -27.29
C ILE A 101 25.19 -0.72 -27.77
N ALA A 102 26.02 -0.44 -28.77
CA ALA A 102 26.23 0.91 -29.29
C ALA A 102 25.02 1.43 -30.11
N ASP A 103 24.42 0.56 -30.93
CA ASP A 103 23.24 0.92 -31.71
C ASP A 103 22.01 1.07 -30.82
N LEU A 104 21.34 2.21 -30.93
CA LEU A 104 20.19 2.55 -30.07
C LEU A 104 18.95 1.73 -30.38
N SER A 105 18.75 1.33 -31.64
CA SER A 105 17.60 0.54 -32.07
C SER A 105 17.72 -0.89 -31.54
N ASP A 106 18.90 -1.50 -31.75
CA ASP A 106 19.22 -2.83 -31.25
C ASP A 106 19.19 -2.88 -29.72
N ARG A 107 19.71 -1.83 -29.05
CA ARG A 107 19.65 -1.73 -27.60
C ARG A 107 18.20 -1.71 -27.09
N ARG A 108 17.33 -0.89 -27.70
CA ARG A 108 15.90 -0.83 -27.32
C ARG A 108 15.21 -2.18 -27.54
N ARG A 109 15.43 -2.82 -28.69
CA ARG A 109 14.87 -4.14 -28.99
C ARG A 109 15.33 -5.19 -27.97
N ALA A 110 16.63 -5.21 -27.65
CA ALA A 110 17.19 -6.12 -26.65
C ALA A 110 16.60 -5.86 -25.26
N MET A 111 16.43 -4.59 -24.87
CA MET A 111 15.79 -4.23 -23.60
C MET A 111 14.35 -4.76 -23.53
N THR A 112 13.53 -4.53 -24.57
CA THR A 112 12.15 -5.06 -24.64
C THR A 112 12.13 -6.58 -24.49
N MET A 113 12.97 -7.30 -25.23
CA MET A 113 13.04 -8.76 -25.15
C MET A 113 13.44 -9.30 -23.76
N LEU A 114 14.24 -8.53 -23.01
CA LEU A 114 14.62 -8.91 -21.64
C LEU A 114 13.51 -8.60 -20.65
N THR A 115 12.88 -7.42 -20.74
CA THR A 115 11.77 -7.03 -19.87
C THR A 115 10.55 -7.93 -20.08
N ASP A 116 10.24 -8.33 -21.31
CA ASP A 116 9.11 -9.22 -21.63
C ASP A 116 9.25 -10.63 -21.01
N ARG A 117 10.47 -11.01 -20.59
CA ARG A 117 10.74 -12.27 -19.90
C ARG A 117 10.60 -12.20 -18.39
N ALA A 118 10.32 -11.02 -17.83
CA ALA A 118 10.11 -10.87 -16.41
C ALA A 118 8.91 -11.71 -15.97
N GLN A 119 9.16 -12.72 -15.14
CA GLN A 119 8.10 -13.56 -14.61
C GLN A 119 7.49 -12.89 -13.39
N ARG A 120 6.16 -12.77 -13.39
CA ARG A 120 5.41 -12.30 -12.24
C ARG A 120 5.33 -13.42 -11.19
N PRO A 121 5.71 -13.17 -9.92
CA PRO A 121 5.44 -14.08 -8.83
C PRO A 121 3.95 -14.40 -8.72
N THR A 122 3.60 -15.66 -8.48
CA THR A 122 2.21 -16.09 -8.31
C THR A 122 1.62 -15.46 -7.05
N ALA A 123 0.56 -14.68 -7.22
CA ALA A 123 -0.14 -14.05 -6.09
C ALA A 123 -0.77 -15.12 -5.19
N PRO A 124 -0.78 -14.92 -3.87
CA PRO A 124 -1.44 -15.83 -2.94
C PRO A 124 -2.95 -15.84 -3.18
N VAL A 125 -3.60 -16.94 -2.83
CA VAL A 125 -5.06 -17.07 -2.85
C VAL A 125 -5.56 -16.84 -1.43
N VAL A 126 -6.37 -15.81 -1.24
CA VAL A 126 -7.03 -15.54 0.05
C VAL A 126 -8.33 -16.33 0.14
N THR A 127 -8.38 -17.25 1.10
CA THR A 127 -9.52 -18.11 1.39
C THR A 127 -10.47 -17.48 2.42
N LEU A 128 -11.64 -18.11 2.64
CA LEU A 128 -12.58 -17.65 3.67
C LEU A 128 -12.06 -17.89 5.10
N ASP A 129 -11.26 -18.93 5.29
CA ASP A 129 -10.65 -19.25 6.58
C ASP A 129 -9.61 -18.18 6.94
N ASP A 130 -8.83 -17.73 5.96
CA ASP A 130 -7.87 -16.64 6.13
C ASP A 130 -8.53 -15.35 6.62
N LEU A 131 -9.76 -15.05 6.15
CA LEU A 131 -10.51 -13.87 6.62
C LEU A 131 -10.86 -13.96 8.11
N THR A 132 -11.05 -15.17 8.62
CA THR A 132 -11.43 -15.42 10.01
C THR A 132 -10.20 -15.46 10.92
N SER A 133 -9.09 -16.04 10.43
CA SER A 133 -7.83 -16.10 11.17
C SER A 133 -7.02 -14.80 11.09
N GLY A 134 -7.22 -14.00 10.04
CA GLY A 134 -6.39 -12.83 9.72
C GLY A 134 -5.08 -13.18 9.00
N GLU A 135 -4.84 -14.44 8.66
CA GLU A 135 -3.57 -14.92 8.08
C GLU A 135 -3.29 -14.37 6.67
N TRP A 136 -4.31 -13.85 5.98
CA TRP A 136 -4.15 -13.25 4.66
C TRP A 136 -3.14 -12.10 4.64
N SER A 137 -2.99 -11.33 5.72
CA SER A 137 -1.98 -10.26 5.79
C SER A 137 -0.55 -10.80 5.79
N ALA A 138 -0.31 -11.93 6.47
CA ALA A 138 1.01 -12.58 6.48
C ALA A 138 1.35 -13.12 5.08
N ALA A 139 0.40 -13.76 4.40
CA ALA A 139 0.58 -14.25 3.03
C ALA A 139 0.91 -13.13 2.03
N LEU A 140 0.23 -11.97 2.14
CA LEU A 140 0.53 -10.79 1.31
C LEU A 140 1.91 -10.20 1.62
N THR A 141 2.31 -10.18 2.89
CA THR A 141 3.63 -9.71 3.33
C THR A 141 4.75 -10.60 2.77
N GLU A 142 4.59 -11.92 2.89
CA GLU A 142 5.53 -12.88 2.32
C GLU A 142 5.62 -12.74 0.80
N TYR A 143 4.50 -12.55 0.12
CA TYR A 143 4.46 -12.28 -1.32
C TYR A 143 5.26 -11.02 -1.71
N ALA A 144 5.09 -9.93 -0.95
CA ALA A 144 5.83 -8.69 -1.14
C ALA A 144 7.35 -8.80 -0.83
N SER A 145 7.71 -9.67 0.12
CA SER A 145 9.11 -9.88 0.52
C SER A 145 10.01 -10.36 -0.63
N GLN A 146 9.44 -11.07 -1.61
CA GLN A 146 10.17 -11.63 -2.75
C GLN A 146 10.89 -10.59 -3.62
N VAL A 147 10.47 -9.32 -3.55
CA VAL A 147 11.06 -8.23 -4.34
C VAL A 147 11.58 -7.07 -3.48
N SER A 148 11.46 -7.15 -2.16
CA SER A 148 11.66 -6.00 -1.27
C SER A 148 13.09 -5.49 -1.26
N ASP A 149 14.08 -6.37 -1.07
CA ASP A 149 15.50 -6.00 -1.00
C ASP A 149 16.02 -5.42 -2.32
N ASP A 150 15.70 -6.08 -3.43
CA ASP A 150 16.11 -5.64 -4.76
C ASP A 150 15.48 -4.29 -5.13
N LEU A 151 14.21 -4.10 -4.76
CA LEU A 151 13.50 -2.84 -4.95
C LEU A 151 14.11 -1.72 -4.12
N ALA A 152 14.44 -1.98 -2.84
CA ALA A 152 15.14 -1.02 -1.99
C ALA A 152 16.49 -0.63 -2.62
N ALA A 153 17.27 -1.59 -3.08
CA ALA A 153 18.54 -1.34 -3.75
C ALA A 153 18.38 -0.55 -5.07
N LEU A 154 17.30 -0.78 -5.82
CA LEU A 154 16.95 0.02 -7.00
C LEU A 154 16.64 1.47 -6.61
N LEU A 155 15.75 1.67 -5.64
CA LEU A 155 15.31 2.99 -5.19
C LEU A 155 16.47 3.80 -4.60
N GLY A 156 17.40 3.16 -3.89
CA GLY A 156 18.60 3.81 -3.36
C GLY A 156 19.56 4.34 -4.44
N ARG A 157 19.49 3.80 -5.67
CA ARG A 157 20.29 4.25 -6.84
C ARG A 157 19.48 5.07 -7.84
N ALA A 158 18.16 5.18 -7.64
CA ALA A 158 17.27 5.81 -8.58
C ALA A 158 17.47 7.33 -8.62
N VAL A 159 17.22 7.91 -9.79
CA VAL A 159 17.20 9.37 -9.96
C VAL A 159 16.03 9.94 -9.15
N ARG A 160 16.27 11.04 -8.42
CA ARG A 160 15.23 11.70 -7.61
C ARG A 160 14.04 12.16 -8.48
N PRO A 161 12.81 12.15 -7.93
CA PRO A 161 11.62 12.70 -8.58
C PRO A 161 11.82 14.12 -9.11
N GLY A 162 11.16 14.46 -10.21
CA GLY A 162 11.24 15.78 -10.85
C GLY A 162 12.54 16.08 -11.64
N HIS A 163 13.51 15.15 -11.69
CA HIS A 163 14.73 15.32 -12.50
C HIS A 163 14.64 14.74 -13.92
N ARG A 164 13.59 13.97 -14.23
CA ARG A 164 13.30 13.52 -15.60
C ARG A 164 12.17 14.36 -16.19
N ARG A 165 12.43 14.99 -17.34
CA ARG A 165 11.38 15.74 -18.07
C ARG A 165 10.36 14.75 -18.65
N GLY A 166 9.20 14.64 -18.01
CA GLY A 166 8.02 13.93 -18.54
C GLY A 166 8.04 12.41 -18.44
N LEU A 167 8.98 11.82 -17.69
CA LEU A 167 9.00 10.37 -17.42
C LEU A 167 8.98 10.14 -15.91
N ASP A 168 8.05 9.32 -15.46
CA ASP A 168 7.94 8.95 -14.05
C ASP A 168 9.19 8.18 -13.61
N THR A 169 9.69 8.56 -12.44
CA THR A 169 10.75 7.83 -11.73
C THR A 169 10.22 6.54 -11.12
N ALA A 170 11.12 5.64 -10.73
CA ALA A 170 10.76 4.40 -10.02
C ALA A 170 9.93 4.69 -8.76
N SER A 171 10.30 5.72 -8.00
CA SER A 171 9.53 6.16 -6.83
C SER A 171 8.14 6.66 -7.19
N GLU A 172 7.98 7.45 -8.26
CA GLU A 172 6.67 7.98 -8.66
C GLU A 172 5.73 6.87 -9.12
N ARG A 173 6.21 5.94 -9.95
CA ARG A 173 5.44 4.76 -10.39
C ARG A 173 4.99 3.90 -9.22
N LEU A 174 5.88 3.68 -8.24
CA LEU A 174 5.57 2.89 -7.07
C LEU A 174 4.58 3.60 -6.12
N VAL A 175 4.74 4.91 -5.92
CA VAL A 175 3.82 5.73 -5.11
C VAL A 175 2.40 5.71 -5.70
N ASP A 176 2.27 5.70 -7.03
CA ASP A 176 0.97 5.66 -7.69
C ASP A 176 0.20 4.37 -7.36
N VAL A 177 0.81 3.20 -7.56
CA VAL A 177 0.16 1.91 -7.21
C VAL A 177 -0.05 1.73 -5.71
N LEU A 178 0.83 2.29 -4.87
CA LEU A 178 0.63 2.29 -3.42
C LEU A 178 -0.57 3.14 -2.98
N ARG A 179 -0.97 4.16 -3.75
CA ARG A 179 -2.24 4.89 -3.50
C ARG A 179 -3.45 4.02 -3.84
N GLY A 180 -3.34 3.16 -4.83
CA GLY A 180 -4.34 2.12 -5.12
C GLY A 180 -4.54 1.21 -3.91
N LEU A 181 -3.43 0.72 -3.33
CA LEU A 181 -3.45 -0.08 -2.11
C LEU A 181 -4.05 0.68 -0.92
N ASP A 182 -3.64 1.93 -0.69
CA ASP A 182 -4.22 2.76 0.39
C ASP A 182 -5.75 2.93 0.23
N SER A 183 -6.22 3.07 -1.00
CA SER A 183 -7.65 3.24 -1.30
C SER A 183 -8.44 1.96 -1.03
N ALA A 184 -7.90 0.80 -1.42
CA ALA A 184 -8.47 -0.51 -1.12
C ALA A 184 -8.50 -0.77 0.39
N ALA A 185 -7.40 -0.48 1.09
CA ALA A 185 -7.28 -0.55 2.54
C ALA A 185 -8.35 0.30 3.25
N ALA A 186 -8.53 1.55 2.82
CA ALA A 186 -9.54 2.43 3.37
C ALA A 186 -10.97 1.91 3.13
N ALA A 187 -11.22 1.19 2.04
CA ALA A 187 -12.52 0.57 1.78
C ALA A 187 -12.83 -0.59 2.74
N VAL A 188 -11.83 -1.43 3.05
CA VAL A 188 -11.95 -2.49 4.08
C VAL A 188 -12.25 -1.87 5.45
N GLN A 189 -11.47 -0.86 5.86
CA GLN A 189 -11.65 -0.19 7.15
C GLN A 189 -13.08 0.36 7.31
N ARG A 190 -13.59 1.10 6.31
CA ARG A 190 -14.99 1.58 6.30
C ARG A 190 -16.02 0.45 6.29
N GLY A 191 -15.69 -0.69 5.70
CA GLY A 191 -16.53 -1.90 5.73
C GLY A 191 -16.67 -2.43 7.16
N VAL A 192 -15.55 -2.60 7.85
CA VAL A 192 -15.50 -3.09 9.23
C VAL A 192 -16.22 -2.14 10.19
N GLU A 193 -15.97 -0.84 10.08
CA GLU A 193 -16.65 0.18 10.90
C GLU A 193 -18.18 0.13 10.74
N ARG A 194 -18.67 -0.03 9.51
CA ARG A 194 -20.12 -0.20 9.24
C ARG A 194 -20.68 -1.49 9.84
N ALA A 195 -19.93 -2.59 9.80
CA ALA A 195 -20.37 -3.86 10.38
C ALA A 195 -20.51 -3.75 11.90
N HIS A 196 -19.55 -3.12 12.59
CA HIS A 196 -19.65 -2.87 14.03
C HIS A 196 -20.80 -1.91 14.38
N ALA A 197 -21.00 -0.84 13.62
CA ALA A 197 -22.10 0.09 13.84
C ALA A 197 -23.47 -0.61 13.69
N ALA A 198 -23.62 -1.46 12.67
CA ALA A 198 -24.84 -2.24 12.45
C ALA A 198 -25.11 -3.22 13.60
N ALA A 199 -24.09 -3.96 14.05
CA ALA A 199 -24.23 -4.90 15.16
C ALA A 199 -24.66 -4.20 16.47
N SER A 200 -24.06 -3.05 16.77
CA SER A 200 -24.43 -2.24 17.94
C SER A 200 -25.87 -1.71 17.87
N ALA A 201 -26.33 -1.30 16.68
CA ALA A 201 -27.71 -0.84 16.49
C ALA A 201 -28.74 -1.97 16.69
N THR A 202 -28.45 -3.18 16.18
CA THR A 202 -29.32 -4.35 16.38
C THR A 202 -29.40 -4.75 17.86
N ALA A 203 -28.27 -4.72 18.58
CA ALA A 203 -28.23 -5.02 20.01
C ALA A 203 -29.07 -4.03 20.84
N SER A 204 -29.09 -2.75 20.47
CA SER A 204 -29.89 -1.72 21.14
C SER A 204 -31.40 -1.77 20.83
N THR A 205 -31.79 -2.47 19.75
CA THR A 205 -33.19 -2.56 19.29
C THR A 205 -33.84 -3.90 19.66
N ALA A 206 -33.10 -4.80 20.31
CA ALA A 206 -33.67 -6.02 20.87
C ALA A 206 -34.82 -5.64 21.83
N PRO A 207 -36.04 -6.19 21.66
CA PRO A 207 -37.18 -5.81 22.48
C PRO A 207 -36.89 -6.10 23.95
N THR A 208 -36.74 -5.05 24.74
CA THR A 208 -36.54 -5.14 26.19
C THR A 208 -37.81 -5.58 26.92
N SER A 209 -38.97 -5.54 26.26
CA SER A 209 -40.19 -6.15 26.77
C SER A 209 -40.30 -7.59 26.24
N ASP A 210 -40.43 -8.54 27.17
CA ASP A 210 -41.03 -9.84 26.87
C ASP A 210 -42.41 -9.55 26.26
N PRO A 211 -42.62 -9.77 24.95
CA PRO A 211 -43.89 -9.45 24.30
C PRO A 211 -45.04 -10.22 24.96
N ASP A 212 -44.77 -11.40 25.53
CA ASP A 212 -45.75 -12.17 26.27
C ASP A 212 -46.03 -11.55 27.65
N ALA A 213 -45.06 -10.88 28.28
CA ALA A 213 -45.28 -10.09 29.50
C ALA A 213 -46.07 -8.81 29.22
N GLU A 214 -45.83 -8.16 28.08
CA GLU A 214 -46.59 -7.00 27.63
C GLU A 214 -48.06 -7.39 27.33
N LEU A 215 -48.26 -8.51 26.62
CA LEU A 215 -49.59 -9.07 26.33
C LEU A 215 -50.33 -9.48 27.60
N ARG A 216 -49.63 -10.11 28.57
CA ARG A 216 -50.19 -10.41 29.90
C ARG A 216 -50.57 -9.14 30.67
N ARG A 217 -49.80 -8.05 30.61
CA ARG A 217 -50.16 -6.75 31.23
C ARG A 217 -51.40 -6.11 30.59
N LEU A 218 -51.61 -6.34 29.29
CA LEU A 218 -52.77 -5.85 28.55
C LEU A 218 -54.02 -6.74 28.72
N GLY A 219 -53.94 -7.81 29.50
CA GLY A 219 -55.06 -8.71 29.77
C GLY A 219 -55.38 -9.68 28.63
N VAL A 220 -54.46 -9.86 27.67
CA VAL A 220 -54.59 -10.86 26.62
C VAL A 220 -54.15 -12.21 27.20
N ALA A 221 -55.07 -13.18 27.23
CA ALA A 221 -54.74 -14.55 27.59
C ALA A 221 -54.00 -15.23 26.42
N LEU A 222 -52.79 -15.72 26.68
CA LEU A 222 -52.00 -16.58 25.78
C LEU A 222 -52.19 -18.05 26.15
#